data_AF-A0A9Y3VUH5-F1
#
_entry.id   AF-A0A9Y3VUH5-F1
#
_cell.length_a   1.000
_cell.length_b   1.000
_cell.length_c   1.000
_cell.angle_alpha   90.00
_cell.angle_beta   90.00
_cell.angle_gamma   90.00
#
_symmetry.space_group_name_H-M   'P 1'
#
loop_
_entity.id
_entity.type
_entity.pdbx_description
1 polymer ?
#
loop_
_entity_poly.entity_id
_entity_poly.type
_entity_poly.pdbx_seq_one_letter_code
_entity_poly.pdbx_strand_id
1 'polypeptide(L)'
;MSQGKTYERGKPIVENITEAIYCSRKTICVISQHYLQSEWCSKEIQMASFRLFNEHKDVMIMVFLEDIPAKQLSPYFQIRSLVKKRSYLSWPQAVHHTGVFWQKIQQALKREENPAEHRCLLTGYQRVIQ
;
A
#
# COMPACT_ATOMS: atom_id res chain seq x y z
N MET A 1 -26.51 -1.19 2.93
CA MET A 1 -25.76 -2.22 2.19
C MET A 1 -24.80 -1.52 1.26
N SER A 2 -23.51 -1.45 1.60
CA SER A 2 -22.52 -0.92 0.65
C SER A 2 -22.14 -2.07 -0.29
N GLN A 3 -22.65 -2.04 -1.52
CA GLN A 3 -22.21 -2.96 -2.56
C GLN A 3 -20.77 -2.56 -2.90
N GLY A 4 -19.79 -3.38 -2.50
CA GLY A 4 -18.41 -3.17 -2.92
C GLY A 4 -18.33 -3.28 -4.44
N LYS A 5 -17.97 -2.20 -5.13
CA LYS A 5 -17.80 -2.23 -6.59
C LYS A 5 -16.68 -3.22 -6.93
N THR A 6 -17.05 -4.27 -7.65
CA THR A 6 -16.13 -5.27 -8.18
C THR A 6 -15.62 -4.83 -9.54
N TYR A 7 -14.44 -5.31 -9.93
CA TYR A 7 -13.85 -5.07 -11.26
C TYR A 7 -14.85 -5.28 -12.40
N GLU A 8 -15.02 -4.25 -13.26
CA GLU A 8 -15.91 -4.28 -14.42
C GLU A 8 -15.10 -4.54 -15.70
N ARG A 9 -15.50 -5.57 -16.46
CA ARG A 9 -14.87 -5.90 -17.75
C ARG A 9 -15.25 -4.86 -18.80
N GLY A 10 -14.26 -4.41 -19.57
CA GLY A 10 -14.44 -3.41 -20.64
C GLY A 10 -14.15 -1.96 -20.21
N LYS A 11 -14.11 -1.67 -18.91
CA LYS A 11 -13.57 -0.40 -18.39
C LYS A 11 -12.04 -0.41 -18.38
N PRO A 12 -11.37 0.72 -18.70
CA PRO A 12 -9.94 0.86 -18.54
C PRO A 12 -9.49 0.50 -17.13
N ILE A 13 -8.33 -0.13 -17.04
CA ILE A 13 -7.90 -0.72 -15.79
C ILE A 13 -7.66 0.30 -14.69
N VAL A 14 -7.15 1.47 -15.09
CA VAL A 14 -6.90 2.62 -14.21
C VAL A 14 -8.21 3.13 -13.61
N GLU A 15 -9.29 3.15 -14.39
CA GLU A 15 -10.61 3.59 -13.91
C GLU A 15 -11.16 2.61 -12.87
N ASN A 16 -11.12 1.31 -13.15
CA ASN A 16 -11.52 0.28 -12.19
C ASN A 16 -10.76 0.41 -10.85
N ILE A 17 -9.45 0.61 -10.91
CA ILE A 17 -8.62 0.81 -9.71
C ILE A 17 -9.01 2.09 -8.99
N THR A 18 -9.15 3.20 -9.72
CA THR A 18 -9.49 4.52 -9.18
C THR A 18 -10.83 4.48 -8.46
N GLU A 19 -11.85 3.92 -9.10
CA GLU A 19 -13.20 3.77 -8.54
C GLU A 19 -13.20 2.87 -7.29
N ALA A 20 -12.45 1.76 -7.32
CA ALA A 20 -12.29 0.90 -6.15
C ALA A 20 -11.62 1.62 -4.97
N ILE A 21 -10.62 2.47 -5.23
CA ILE A 21 -9.96 3.27 -4.19
C ILE A 21 -10.94 4.29 -3.60
N TYR A 22 -11.64 5.05 -4.43
CA TYR A 22 -12.58 6.09 -3.97
C TYR A 22 -13.78 5.52 -3.21
N CYS A 23 -14.27 4.35 -3.60
CA CYS A 23 -15.37 3.69 -2.92
C CYS A 23 -14.94 2.93 -1.65
N SER A 24 -13.63 2.81 -1.38
CA SER A 24 -13.09 2.10 -0.24
C SER A 24 -12.76 3.04 0.91
N ARG A 25 -13.21 2.69 2.13
CA ARG A 25 -12.83 3.41 3.36
C ARG A 25 -11.33 3.30 3.65
N LYS A 26 -10.74 2.15 3.32
CA LYS A 26 -9.32 1.84 3.47
C LYS A 26 -8.88 0.96 2.30
N THR A 27 -7.70 1.21 1.75
CA THR A 27 -7.12 0.44 0.65
C THR A 27 -5.82 -0.21 1.11
N ILE A 28 -5.73 -1.53 0.99
CA ILE A 28 -4.47 -2.26 1.22
C ILE A 28 -3.77 -2.43 -0.13
N CYS A 29 -2.53 -1.97 -0.22
CA CYS A 29 -1.68 -2.14 -1.39
C CYS A 29 -0.58 -3.14 -1.09
N VAL A 30 -0.60 -4.28 -1.79
CA VAL A 30 0.37 -5.35 -1.65
C VAL A 30 1.44 -5.20 -2.72
N ILE A 31 2.68 -5.02 -2.29
CA ILE A 31 3.85 -4.82 -3.16
C ILE A 31 4.68 -6.11 -3.18
N SER A 32 4.97 -6.57 -4.38
CA SER A 32 5.87 -7.69 -4.69
C SER A 32 6.81 -7.30 -5.84
N GLN A 33 7.89 -8.05 -6.06
CA GLN A 33 8.76 -7.87 -7.22
C GLN A 33 7.99 -8.07 -8.52
N HIS A 34 7.10 -9.06 -8.58
CA HIS A 34 6.24 -9.29 -9.74
C HIS A 34 5.30 -8.11 -10.00
N TYR A 35 4.72 -7.54 -8.94
CA TYR A 35 3.94 -6.30 -9.06
C TYR A 35 4.78 -5.21 -9.72
N LEU A 36 6.01 -4.99 -9.25
CA LEU A 36 6.89 -3.94 -9.79
C LEU A 36 7.26 -4.15 -11.27
N GLN A 37 7.38 -5.39 -11.72
CA GLN A 37 7.77 -5.73 -13.09
C GLN A 37 6.59 -5.79 -14.08
N SER A 38 5.36 -5.79 -13.58
CA SER A 38 4.16 -5.95 -14.40
C SER A 38 3.74 -4.65 -15.11
N GLU A 39 2.95 -4.75 -16.18
CA GLU A 39 2.35 -3.59 -16.86
C GLU A 39 1.47 -2.73 -15.93
N TRP A 40 0.99 -3.33 -14.84
CA TRP A 40 0.25 -2.66 -13.76
C TRP A 40 1.12 -1.70 -12.95
N CYS A 41 2.43 -1.90 -12.99
CA CYS A 41 3.43 -0.98 -12.46
C CYS A 41 4.02 -0.07 -13.55
N SER A 42 3.37 0.00 -14.71
CA SER A 42 3.67 1.07 -15.66
C SER A 42 3.62 2.41 -14.92
N LYS A 43 4.60 3.25 -15.25
CA LYS A 43 4.87 4.49 -14.52
C LYS A 43 3.65 5.40 -14.45
N GLU A 44 2.79 5.36 -15.48
CA GLU A 44 1.58 6.15 -15.59
C GLU A 44 0.47 5.67 -14.64
N ILE A 45 0.23 4.36 -14.59
CA ILE A 45 -0.74 3.75 -13.67
C ILE A 45 -0.29 4.00 -12.22
N GLN A 46 0.99 3.80 -11.93
CA GLN A 46 1.54 4.13 -10.63
C GLN A 46 1.39 5.61 -10.28
N MET A 47 1.66 6.53 -11.21
CA MET A 47 1.54 7.97 -10.95
C MET A 47 0.08 8.38 -10.72
N ALA A 48 -0.88 7.84 -11.48
CA ALA A 48 -2.30 8.12 -11.31
C ALA A 48 -2.82 7.57 -9.98
N SER A 49 -2.60 6.28 -9.70
CA SER A 49 -2.98 5.67 -8.43
C SER A 49 -2.30 6.35 -7.25
N PHE A 50 -1.02 6.74 -7.37
CA PHE A 50 -0.32 7.39 -6.28
C PHE A 50 -0.74 8.84 -6.04
N ARG A 51 -1.14 9.59 -7.07
CA ARG A 51 -1.75 10.92 -6.87
C ARG A 51 -3.02 10.79 -6.04
N LEU A 52 -3.88 9.84 -6.39
CA LEU A 52 -5.08 9.49 -5.63
C LEU A 52 -4.74 9.09 -4.18
N PHE A 53 -3.69 8.30 -3.99
CA PHE A 53 -3.22 7.92 -2.65
C PHE A 53 -2.60 9.08 -1.86
N ASN A 54 -2.00 10.07 -2.52
CA ASN A 54 -1.39 11.22 -1.87
C ASN A 54 -2.43 12.28 -1.49
N GLU A 55 -3.59 12.30 -2.17
CA GLU A 55 -4.79 13.04 -1.80
C GLU A 55 -5.53 12.33 -0.64
N HIS A 56 -5.60 11.00 -0.65
CA HIS A 56 -6.19 10.17 0.40
C HIS A 56 -5.16 9.49 1.32
N LYS A 57 -4.21 10.24 1.88
CA LYS A 57 -3.07 9.68 2.64
C LYS A 57 -3.43 8.79 3.82
N ASP A 58 -4.57 9.04 4.46
CA ASP A 58 -4.97 8.32 5.68
C ASP A 58 -5.77 7.04 5.43
N VAL A 59 -6.03 6.71 4.15
CA VAL A 59 -6.78 5.49 3.80
C VAL A 59 -5.93 4.33 3.31
N MET A 60 -4.62 4.53 3.08
CA MET A 60 -3.78 3.51 2.45
C MET A 60 -2.89 2.75 3.43
N ILE A 61 -2.89 1.41 3.32
CA ILE A 61 -2.04 0.50 4.07
C ILE A 61 -1.12 -0.21 3.09
N MET A 62 0.18 0.07 3.15
CA MET A 62 1.17 -0.57 2.28
C MET A 62 1.74 -1.82 2.94
N VAL A 63 1.76 -2.93 2.20
CA VAL A 63 2.28 -4.23 2.63
C VAL A 63 3.30 -4.73 1.63
N PHE A 64 4.53 -5.01 2.06
CA PHE A 64 5.54 -5.69 1.26
C PHE A 64 5.45 -7.19 1.51
N LEU A 65 5.20 -7.97 0.46
CA LEU A 65 5.10 -9.43 0.55
C LEU A 65 6.48 -10.11 0.65
N GLU A 66 7.50 -9.44 0.14
CA GLU A 66 8.89 -9.89 0.08
C GLU A 66 9.84 -8.71 0.32
N ASP A 67 11.10 -9.00 0.65
CA ASP A 67 12.12 -7.96 0.77
C ASP A 67 12.54 -7.50 -0.62
N ILE A 68 12.28 -6.23 -0.93
CA ILE A 68 12.55 -5.64 -2.26
C ILE A 68 13.73 -4.68 -2.16
N PRO A 69 14.86 -4.96 -2.85
CA PRO A 69 16.03 -4.10 -2.80
C PRO A 69 15.73 -2.65 -3.19
N ALA A 70 16.33 -1.68 -2.48
CA ALA A 70 16.11 -0.26 -2.71
C ALA A 70 16.44 0.19 -4.15
N LYS A 71 17.36 -0.52 -4.83
CA LYS A 71 17.68 -0.32 -6.24
C LYS A 71 16.50 -0.61 -7.16
N GLN A 72 15.74 -1.68 -6.89
CA GLN A 72 14.52 -2.00 -7.64
C GLN A 72 13.41 -0.97 -7.38
N LEU A 73 13.43 -0.30 -6.22
CA LEU A 73 12.50 0.78 -5.89
C LEU A 73 12.89 2.14 -6.47
N SER A 74 14.10 2.29 -7.01
CA SER A 74 14.62 3.57 -7.48
C SER A 74 13.81 4.21 -8.63
N PRO A 75 13.29 3.45 -9.61
CA PRO A 75 12.41 4.00 -10.65
C PRO A 75 11.07 4.51 -10.09
N TYR A 76 10.65 4.00 -8.92
CA TYR A 76 9.34 4.24 -8.32
C TYR A 76 9.46 5.26 -7.19
N PHE A 77 9.72 6.52 -7.56
CA PHE A 77 9.96 7.63 -6.62
C PHE A 77 8.93 7.70 -5.49
N GLN A 78 7.68 7.43 -5.82
CA GLN A 78 6.55 7.52 -4.91
C GLN A 78 6.52 6.39 -3.88
N ILE A 79 6.71 5.13 -4.31
CA ILE A 79 6.89 3.99 -3.40
C ILE A 79 8.11 4.22 -2.51
N ARG A 80 9.22 4.67 -3.11
CA ARG A 80 10.44 5.03 -2.37
C ARG A 80 10.18 6.11 -1.31
N SER A 81 9.34 7.10 -1.60
CA SER A 81 8.95 8.15 -0.65
C SER A 81 8.17 7.58 0.55
N LEU A 82 7.26 6.63 0.33
CA LEU A 82 6.53 5.96 1.42
C LEU A 82 7.43 5.05 2.26
N VAL A 83 8.33 4.31 1.62
CA VAL A 83 9.33 3.49 2.30
C VAL A 83 10.23 4.37 3.17
N LYS A 84 10.69 5.53 2.66
CA LYS A 84 11.46 6.51 3.44
C LYS A 84 10.70 7.04 4.65
N LYS A 85 9.40 7.26 4.52
CA LYS A 85 8.51 7.67 5.63
C LYS A 85 8.23 6.55 6.63
N ARG A 86 8.70 5.32 6.35
CA ARG A 86 8.48 4.11 7.13
C ARG A 86 6.99 3.79 7.31
N SER A 87 6.20 4.09 6.29
CA SER A 87 4.75 3.87 6.30
C SER A 87 4.35 2.56 5.59
N TYR A 88 4.91 1.42 6.03
CA TYR A 88 4.56 0.11 5.47
C TYR A 88 4.67 -1.02 6.51
N LEU A 89 4.05 -2.16 6.20
CA LEU A 89 4.22 -3.43 6.90
C LEU A 89 5.02 -4.39 6.01
N SER A 90 5.94 -5.15 6.60
CA SER A 90 6.71 -6.18 5.90
C SER A 90 6.24 -7.55 6.36
N TRP A 91 5.80 -8.37 5.40
CA TRP A 91 5.41 -9.76 5.65
C TRP A 91 6.62 -10.65 6.00
N PRO A 92 7.77 -10.60 5.29
CA PRO A 92 8.95 -11.39 5.65
C PRO A 92 9.42 -11.15 7.08
N GLN A 93 9.39 -9.90 7.54
CA GLN A 93 9.80 -9.54 8.90
C GLN A 93 8.76 -9.98 9.95
N ALA A 94 7.53 -10.24 9.53
CA ALA A 94 6.42 -10.65 10.39
C ALA A 94 6.23 -12.17 10.49
N VAL A 95 6.95 -12.99 9.71
CA VAL A 95 6.72 -14.45 9.64
C VAL A 95 6.79 -15.12 11.01
N HIS A 96 7.66 -14.65 11.91
CA HIS A 96 7.78 -15.20 13.27
C HIS A 96 6.71 -14.69 14.26
N HIS A 97 5.96 -13.66 13.87
CA HIS A 97 4.97 -12.97 14.71
C HIS A 97 3.75 -12.54 13.89
N THR A 98 3.17 -13.47 13.13
CA THR A 98 2.06 -13.21 12.20
C THR A 98 0.84 -12.59 12.88
N GLY A 99 0.58 -12.96 14.15
CA GLY A 99 -0.49 -12.35 14.95
C GLY A 99 -0.33 -10.85 15.11
N VAL A 100 0.89 -10.36 15.37
CA VAL A 100 1.18 -8.92 15.49
C VAL A 100 0.98 -8.20 14.16
N PHE A 101 1.35 -8.83 13.05
CA PHE A 101 1.12 -8.28 11.72
C PHE A 101 -0.36 -8.08 11.42
N TRP A 102 -1.18 -9.11 11.65
CA TRP A 102 -2.62 -9.00 11.42
C TRP A 102 -3.31 -8.04 12.39
N GLN A 103 -2.85 -7.97 13.64
CA GLN A 103 -3.33 -6.94 14.58
C GLN A 103 -3.06 -5.53 14.06
N LYS A 104 -1.86 -5.26 13.51
CA LYS A 104 -1.54 -3.95 12.91
C LYS A 104 -2.40 -3.65 11.69
N ILE A 105 -2.65 -4.63 10.82
CA ILE A 105 -3.59 -4.49 9.70
C ILE A 105 -4.98 -4.14 10.23
N GLN A 106 -5.50 -4.87 11.21
CA GLN A 106 -6.81 -4.61 11.80
C GLN A 106 -6.89 -3.23 12.45
N GLN A 107 -5.85 -2.80 13.16
CA GLN A 107 -5.78 -1.46 13.75
C GLN A 107 -5.78 -0.37 12.68
N ALA A 108 -4.97 -0.52 11.63
CA ALA A 108 -4.90 0.42 10.52
C ALA A 108 -6.23 0.49 9.75
N LEU A 109 -6.93 -0.64 9.62
CA LEU A 109 -8.27 -0.71 9.03
C LEU A 109 -9.34 -0.07 9.93
N LYS A 110 -9.28 -0.23 11.25
CA LYS A 110 -10.30 0.31 12.18
C LYS A 110 -10.15 1.80 12.44
N ARG A 111 -8.96 2.38 12.27
CA ARG A 111 -8.71 3.80 12.58
C ARG A 111 -9.48 4.74 11.65
N GLU A 112 -10.21 5.69 12.23
CA GLU A 112 -10.74 6.86 11.53
C GLU A 112 -9.61 7.86 11.22
N GLU A 113 -9.86 8.77 10.28
CA GLU A 113 -8.88 9.66 9.63
C GLU A 113 -8.24 10.68 10.60
N ASN A 114 -7.37 10.22 11.51
CA ASN A 114 -6.56 11.11 12.34
C ASN A 114 -5.06 11.09 11.91
N PRO A 115 -4.56 12.15 11.24
CA PRO A 115 -3.24 12.18 10.59
C PRO A 115 -2.04 12.08 11.54
N ALA A 116 -2.18 12.46 12.82
CA ALA A 116 -1.06 12.58 13.75
C ALA A 116 -0.49 11.21 14.19
N GLU A 117 -1.25 10.15 13.99
CA GLU A 117 -1.14 8.94 14.79
C GLU A 117 -0.68 7.73 13.94
N HIS A 118 -0.69 7.87 12.61
CA HIS A 118 -0.35 6.83 11.62
C HIS A 118 1.12 6.36 11.67
N ARG A 119 2.04 7.23 12.10
CA ARG A 119 3.46 6.92 12.22
C ARG A 119 3.77 5.88 13.31
N CYS A 120 2.93 5.78 14.34
CA CYS A 120 3.25 5.03 15.56
C CYS A 120 3.19 3.48 15.37
N LEU A 121 2.34 2.96 14.48
CA LEU A 121 2.11 1.51 14.35
C LEU A 121 3.17 0.78 13.50
N LEU A 122 3.83 1.51 12.60
CA LEU A 122 4.70 0.94 11.55
C LEU A 122 6.17 0.88 11.97
N THR A 123 6.48 1.29 13.20
CA THR A 123 7.85 1.35 13.76
C THR A 123 8.40 0.01 14.24
N GLY A 124 7.58 -1.05 14.31
CA GLY A 124 7.93 -2.28 15.02
C GLY A 124 8.75 -3.36 14.28
N TYR A 125 9.01 -3.22 12.97
CA TYR A 125 9.90 -4.13 12.23
C TYR A 125 10.79 -3.28 11.32
N GLN A 126 11.83 -2.69 11.92
CA GLN A 126 12.71 -1.71 11.28
C GLN A 126 14.12 -2.24 11.01
N ARG A 127 14.29 -3.51 10.65
CA ARG A 127 15.53 -3.91 9.98
C ARG A 127 15.39 -3.62 8.49
N VAL A 128 15.81 -2.41 8.18
CA VAL A 128 15.86 -1.78 6.88
C VAL A 128 16.67 -2.64 5.92
N ILE A 129 16.04 -2.90 4.77
CA ILE A 129 16.66 -3.22 3.48
C ILE A 129 17.95 -2.41 3.32
N GLN A 130 19.11 -3.07 3.44
CA GLN A 130 20.40 -2.51 3.03
C GLN A 130 20.48 -2.43 1.50
#